data_AF-C4XNC8-F1
#
_entry.id   AF-C4XNC8-F1
#
_cell.length_a   1.000
_cell.length_b   1.000
_cell.length_c   1.000
_cell.angle_alpha   90.00
_cell.angle_beta   90.00
_cell.angle_gamma   90.00
#
_symmetry.space_group_name_H-M   'P 1'
#
loop_
_entity.id
_entity.type
_entity.pdbx_description
1 polymer ?
#
loop_
_entity_poly.entity_id
_entity_poly.type
_entity_poly.pdbx_seq_one_letter_code
_entity_poly.pdbx_strand_id
1 'polypeptide(L)'
;MSEEIVPQDIEAQVAAIEAEMAELLERKAAAEKRARDFMAAEDHKAGVSHAQEIFAAKQEKLMLDTEWEIARRKKNRLLMPQ
;
A
#
# COMPACT_ATOMS: atom_id res chain seq x y z
N MET A 1 17.70 -31.37 -2.87
CA MET A 1 18.27 -30.71 -4.05
C MET A 1 18.08 -29.22 -3.82
N SER A 2 19.15 -28.53 -3.50
CA SER A 2 19.15 -27.08 -3.30
C SER A 2 18.95 -26.43 -4.67
N GLU A 3 17.80 -25.81 -4.89
CA GLU A 3 17.63 -24.89 -6.02
C GLU A 3 18.61 -23.73 -5.79
N GLU A 4 19.67 -23.71 -6.58
CA GLU A 4 20.66 -22.64 -6.59
C GLU A 4 19.95 -21.40 -7.17
N ILE A 5 19.51 -20.49 -6.29
CA ILE A 5 18.83 -19.27 -6.71
C ILE A 5 19.85 -18.40 -7.45
N VAL A 6 19.72 -18.35 -8.78
CA VAL A 6 20.65 -17.63 -9.66
C VAL A 6 20.41 -16.12 -9.50
N PRO A 7 21.46 -15.26 -9.50
CA PRO A 7 21.31 -13.81 -9.28
C PRO A 7 20.27 -13.10 -10.16
N GLN A 8 20.06 -13.55 -11.40
CA GLN A 8 19.02 -13.02 -12.30
C GLN A 8 17.59 -13.25 -11.79
N ASP A 9 17.35 -14.32 -11.03
CA ASP A 9 16.05 -14.59 -10.42
C ASP A 9 15.78 -13.65 -9.23
N ILE A 10 16.82 -13.33 -8.45
CA ILE A 10 16.71 -12.34 -7.37
C ILE A 10 16.38 -10.96 -7.93
N GLU A 11 17.06 -10.53 -8.99
CA GLU A 11 16.78 -9.24 -9.65
C GLU A 11 15.34 -9.17 -10.17
N ALA A 12 14.86 -10.24 -10.81
CA ALA A 12 13.48 -10.31 -11.31
C ALA A 12 12.45 -10.25 -10.17
N GLN A 13 12.68 -10.97 -9.07
CA GLN A 13 11.82 -10.95 -7.89
C GLN A 13 11.81 -9.57 -7.21
N VAL A 14 12.96 -8.92 -7.11
CA VAL A 14 13.06 -7.56 -6.57
C VAL A 14 12.28 -6.57 -7.44
N ALA A 15 12.43 -6.64 -8.77
CA ALA A 15 11.70 -5.78 -9.70
C ALA A 15 10.18 -5.97 -9.60
N ALA A 16 9.72 -7.22 -9.45
CA ALA A 16 8.30 -7.51 -9.25
C ALA A 16 7.78 -6.91 -7.92
N ILE A 17 8.54 -7.03 -6.83
CA ILE A 17 8.18 -6.43 -5.53
C ILE A 17 8.19 -4.90 -5.61
N GLU A 18 9.12 -4.29 -6.34
CA GLU A 18 9.13 -2.84 -6.53
C GLU A 18 7.91 -2.34 -7.30
N ALA A 19 7.46 -3.08 -8.31
CA ALA A 19 6.21 -2.78 -9.02
C ALA A 19 4.99 -2.89 -8.08
N GLU A 20 4.90 -3.96 -7.27
CA GLU A 20 3.86 -4.12 -6.23
C GLU A 20 3.88 -2.94 -5.24
N MET A 21 5.07 -2.53 -4.78
CA MET A 21 5.22 -1.40 -3.87
C MET A 21 4.76 -0.07 -4.50
N ALA A 22 5.01 0.14 -5.79
CA ALA A 22 4.55 1.33 -6.50
C ALA A 22 3.02 1.37 -6.60
N GLU A 23 2.38 0.25 -6.96
CA GLU A 23 0.92 0.13 -7.01
C GLU A 23 0.28 0.39 -5.63
N LEU A 24 0.85 -0.19 -4.58
CA LEU A 24 0.38 0.02 -3.20
C LEU A 24 0.43 1.50 -2.79
N LEU A 25 1.49 2.23 -3.20
CA LEU A 25 1.60 3.67 -2.94
C LEU A 25 0.55 4.48 -3.69
N GLU A 26 0.27 4.16 -4.95
CA GLU A 26 -0.77 4.82 -5.74
C GLU A 26 -2.16 4.61 -5.11
N ARG A 27 -2.48 3.36 -4.74
CA ARG A 27 -3.75 3.02 -4.08
C ARG A 27 -3.88 3.73 -2.72
N LYS A 28 -2.79 3.81 -1.96
CA LYS A 28 -2.76 4.54 -0.68
C LYS A 28 -3.05 6.02 -0.89
N ALA A 29 -2.42 6.64 -1.89
CA ALA A 29 -2.66 8.04 -2.23
C ALA A 29 -4.12 8.29 -2.64
N ALA A 30 -4.72 7.35 -3.39
CA ALA A 30 -6.12 7.40 -3.76
C ALA A 30 -7.08 7.25 -2.56
N ALA A 31 -6.79 6.35 -1.62
CA ALA A 31 -7.55 6.22 -0.36
C ALA A 31 -7.47 7.50 0.48
N GLU A 32 -6.28 8.09 0.59
CA GLU A 32 -6.09 9.34 1.32
C GLU A 32 -6.83 10.51 0.65
N LYS A 33 -6.81 10.57 -0.69
CA LYS A 33 -7.59 11.56 -1.44
C LYS A 33 -9.08 11.40 -1.17
N ARG A 34 -9.63 10.18 -1.25
CA ARG A 34 -11.04 9.90 -0.93
C ARG A 34 -11.43 10.39 0.46
N ALA A 35 -10.61 10.11 1.48
CA ALA A 35 -10.88 10.59 2.83
C ALA A 35 -10.95 12.13 2.89
N ARG A 36 -10.05 12.84 2.19
CA ARG A 36 -10.08 14.31 2.10
C ARG A 36 -11.31 14.82 1.35
N ASP A 37 -11.66 14.19 0.24
CA ASP A 37 -12.82 14.58 -0.56
C ASP A 37 -14.11 14.44 0.26
N PHE A 38 -14.27 13.35 1.02
CA PHE A 38 -15.42 13.17 1.92
C PHE A 38 -15.45 14.20 3.04
N MET A 39 -14.32 14.51 3.68
CA MET A 39 -14.25 15.56 4.70
C MET A 39 -14.63 16.93 4.12
N ALA A 40 -14.20 17.23 2.88
CA ALA A 40 -14.53 18.48 2.21
C ALA A 40 -16.01 18.56 1.77
N ALA A 41 -16.66 17.42 1.60
CA ALA A 41 -18.07 17.32 1.23
C ALA A 41 -19.03 17.39 2.43
N GLU A 42 -18.53 17.32 3.68
CA GLU A 42 -19.39 17.43 4.86
C GLU A 42 -19.97 18.85 5.00
N ASP A 43 -21.28 18.91 5.21
CA ASP A 43 -21.99 20.13 5.62
C ASP A 43 -22.85 19.80 6.83
N HIS A 44 -22.25 20.00 8.02
CA HIS A 44 -22.94 19.73 9.27
C HIS A 44 -24.14 20.62 9.53
N LYS A 45 -24.23 21.82 8.90
CA LYS A 45 -25.40 22.69 9.02
C LYS A 45 -26.58 22.16 8.23
N ALA A 46 -26.30 21.53 7.08
CA ALA A 46 -27.29 20.82 6.27
C ALA A 46 -27.54 19.37 6.73
N GLY A 47 -26.84 18.89 7.78
CA GLY A 47 -26.94 17.51 8.27
C GLY A 47 -26.23 16.47 7.39
N VAL A 48 -25.34 16.90 6.49
CA VAL A 48 -24.54 16.03 5.62
C VAL A 48 -23.27 15.62 6.34
N SER A 49 -23.07 14.31 6.53
CA SER A 49 -21.84 13.74 7.07
C SER A 49 -21.46 12.47 6.29
N HIS A 50 -20.15 12.25 6.19
CA HIS A 50 -19.54 11.12 5.50
C HIS A 50 -18.66 10.30 6.46
N ALA A 51 -19.04 10.22 7.75
CA ALA A 51 -18.22 9.61 8.78
C ALA A 51 -17.83 8.16 8.47
N GLN A 52 -18.75 7.37 7.90
CA GLN A 52 -18.50 5.97 7.55
C GLN A 52 -17.51 5.86 6.39
N GLU A 53 -17.66 6.70 5.37
CA GLU A 53 -16.82 6.73 4.18
C GLU A 53 -15.40 7.23 4.52
N ILE A 54 -15.29 8.26 5.37
CA ILE A 54 -14.02 8.75 5.90
C ILE A 54 -13.32 7.65 6.69
N PHE A 55 -14.05 6.95 7.55
CA PHE A 55 -13.49 5.85 8.34
C PHE A 55 -13.01 4.70 7.44
N ALA A 56 -13.83 4.27 6.47
CA ALA A 56 -13.48 3.22 5.53
C ALA A 56 -12.23 3.58 4.72
N ALA A 57 -12.14 4.81 4.19
CA ALA A 57 -10.97 5.27 3.46
C ALA A 57 -9.70 5.32 4.32
N LYS A 58 -9.83 5.68 5.60
CA LYS A 58 -8.71 5.66 6.56
C LYS A 58 -8.27 4.23 6.92
N GLN A 59 -9.20 3.31 7.08
CA GLN A 59 -8.90 1.89 7.31
C GLN A 59 -8.18 1.28 6.10
N GLU A 60 -8.66 1.56 4.89
CA GLU A 60 -8.02 1.11 3.65
C GLU A 60 -6.60 1.66 3.53
N LYS A 61 -6.38 2.95 3.82
CA LYS A 61 -5.03 3.53 3.87
C LYS A 61 -4.11 2.75 4.82
N LEU A 62 -4.58 2.43 6.03
CA LEU A 62 -3.80 1.71 7.04
C LEU A 62 -3.45 0.28 6.59
N MET A 63 -4.40 -0.41 5.95
CA MET A 63 -4.20 -1.74 5.37
C MET A 63 -3.12 -1.69 4.28
N LEU A 64 -3.21 -0.73 3.35
CA LEU A 64 -2.25 -0.54 2.26
C LEU A 64 -0.84 -0.20 2.79
N ASP A 65 -0.74 0.61 3.84
CA ASP A 65 0.52 0.88 4.54
C ASP A 65 1.16 -0.39 5.09
N THR A 66 0.33 -1.29 5.64
CA THR A 66 0.79 -2.57 6.18
C THR A 66 1.27 -3.51 5.07
N GLU A 67 0.53 -3.61 3.98
CA GLU A 67 0.91 -4.40 2.80
C GLU A 67 2.23 -3.90 2.20
N TRP A 68 2.41 -2.58 2.12
CA TRP A 68 3.64 -1.98 1.64
C TRP A 68 4.85 -2.33 2.52
N GLU A 69 4.70 -2.28 3.85
CA GLU A 69 5.76 -2.69 4.78
C GLU A 69 6.08 -4.19 4.68
N ILE A 70 5.08 -5.03 4.42
CA ILE A 70 5.30 -6.46 4.17
C ILE A 70 6.12 -6.66 2.88
N ALA A 71 5.75 -5.99 1.78
CA ALA A 71 6.48 -6.05 0.52
C ALA A 71 7.93 -5.56 0.68
N ARG A 72 8.13 -4.43 1.37
CA ARG A 72 9.46 -3.92 1.72
C ARG A 72 10.30 -4.94 2.48
N ARG A 73 9.73 -5.61 3.49
CA ARG A 73 10.44 -6.66 4.25
C ARG A 73 10.79 -7.86 3.39
N LYS A 74 9.90 -8.28 2.47
CA LYS A 74 10.20 -9.35 1.50
C LYS A 74 11.40 -8.99 0.64
N LYS A 75 11.40 -7.78 0.05
CA LYS A 75 12.54 -7.27 -0.73
C LYS A 75 13.83 -7.27 0.08
N ASN A 76 13.80 -6.70 1.29
CA ASN A 76 14.99 -6.64 2.15
C ASN A 76 15.55 -8.03 2.45
N ARG A 77 14.68 -9.02 2.66
CA ARG A 77 15.10 -10.42 2.90
C ARG A 77 15.75 -11.05 1.68
N LEU A 78 15.26 -10.79 0.47
CA LEU A 78 15.88 -11.28 -0.76
C LEU A 78 17.29 -10.70 -0.98
N LEU A 79 17.51 -9.46 -0.52
CA LEU A 79 18.79 -8.75 -0.65
C LEU A 79 19.74 -8.99 0.53
N MET A 80 19.32 -9.71 1.58
CA MET A 80 20.22 -10.04 2.68
C MET A 80 21.24 -11.09 2.22
N PRO A 81 22.52 -10.96 2.60
CA PRO A 81 23.49 -12.03 2.41
C PRO A 81 23.01 -13.29 3.13
N GLN A 82 22.98 -14.42 2.42
CA GLN A 82 22.67 -15.74 3.00
C GLN A 82 23.90 -16.35 3.67
#